data_AF-A0AAD9SC38-F1
#
_entry.id   AF-A0AAD9SC38-F1
#
_cell.length_a   1.000
_cell.length_b   1.000
_cell.length_c   1.000
_cell.angle_alpha   90.00
_cell.angle_beta   90.00
_cell.angle_gamma   90.00
#
_symmetry.space_group_name_H-M   'P 1'
#
loop_
_entity.id
_entity.type
_entity.pdbx_description
1 polymer ?
#
loop_
_entity_poly.entity_id
_entity_poly.type
_entity_poly.pdbx_seq_one_letter_code
_entity_poly.pdbx_strand_id
1 'polypeptide(L)'
;MGSRQDSPARLLQANTLNAATQTEVLCSFFGTTHQKPARYFSEFIAYYAEEPKKLQTGLTRSDWPIPSLNEKTHRDILGITKILRDNRDQKRSIVRDMMKHRQKHPNERSLDHLCDLAVRMWLMINVLDAEVDLVDDEAPRKPWREDQSLDNLIKSLFPQSKIDLDLKESRLDPHFTATNLEKICGLRLEWTRCLANHLRLDRRKKVLWVFPYKAFLQGHLDYESEELSNTFTSRSLLTSLYD
;
A
#
# COMPACT_ATOMS: atom_id res chain seq x y z
N MET A 1 -14.04 -3.84 30.57
CA MET A 1 -14.47 -2.74 29.68
C MET A 1 -13.90 -3.02 28.31
N GLY A 2 -14.72 -3.64 27.44
CA GLY A 2 -14.28 -4.10 26.12
C GLY A 2 -14.51 -3.02 25.07
N SER A 3 -13.44 -2.48 24.52
CA SER A 3 -13.49 -1.72 23.28
C SER A 3 -13.89 -2.69 22.16
N ARG A 4 -15.17 -2.70 21.81
CA ARG A 4 -15.66 -3.32 20.57
C ARG A 4 -15.02 -2.54 19.42
N GLN A 5 -13.94 -3.09 18.87
CA GLN A 5 -13.46 -2.67 17.54
C GLN A 5 -14.58 -3.02 16.56
N ASP A 6 -15.14 -1.99 15.93
CA ASP A 6 -16.17 -2.15 14.91
C ASP A 6 -15.63 -3.00 13.76
N SER A 7 -16.44 -3.95 13.33
CA SER A 7 -16.16 -4.79 12.17
C SER A 7 -15.98 -3.91 10.91
N PRO A 8 -15.01 -4.18 10.02
CA PRO A 8 -14.79 -3.41 8.79
C PRO A 8 -16.03 -3.33 7.88
N ALA A 9 -17.02 -4.19 8.11
CA ALA A 9 -18.31 -4.18 7.42
C ALA A 9 -19.19 -2.94 7.68
N ARG A 10 -18.93 -2.12 8.71
CA ARG A 10 -19.81 -0.98 9.08
C ARG A 10 -19.42 0.38 8.49
N LEU A 11 -18.30 0.49 7.76
CA LEU A 11 -17.86 1.76 7.16
C LEU A 11 -18.37 1.99 5.72
N LEU A 12 -19.22 1.12 5.20
CA LEU A 12 -19.69 1.19 3.81
C LEU A 12 -21.03 1.93 3.68
N GLN A 13 -21.04 3.26 3.83
CA GLN A 13 -22.12 4.11 3.30
C GLN A 13 -21.76 5.61 3.30
N ALA A 14 -20.86 6.03 2.40
CA ALA A 14 -20.88 7.36 1.77
C ALA A 14 -19.72 7.49 0.76
N ASN A 15 -20.05 7.81 -0.50
CA ASN A 15 -19.13 8.15 -1.59
C ASN A 15 -18.32 6.98 -2.18
N THR A 16 -19.03 6.08 -2.84
CA THR A 16 -18.46 5.06 -3.72
C THR A 16 -17.91 5.71 -5.00
N LEU A 17 -16.66 5.41 -5.35
CA LEU A 17 -16.12 5.72 -6.68
C LEU A 17 -17.05 5.16 -7.76
N ASN A 18 -17.23 5.88 -8.87
CA ASN A 18 -18.03 5.35 -9.97
C ASN A 18 -17.37 4.08 -10.57
N ALA A 19 -18.15 3.23 -11.22
CA ALA A 19 -17.67 1.94 -11.72
C ALA A 19 -16.54 2.07 -12.76
N ALA A 20 -16.54 3.14 -13.56
CA ALA A 20 -15.49 3.39 -14.56
C ALA A 20 -14.16 3.70 -13.87
N THR A 21 -14.16 4.59 -12.87
CA THR A 21 -12.96 4.91 -12.08
C THR A 21 -12.49 3.71 -11.27
N GLN A 22 -13.39 2.90 -10.70
CA GLN A 22 -12.99 1.64 -10.05
C GLN A 22 -12.23 0.73 -11.03
N THR A 23 -12.77 0.55 -12.23
CA THR A 23 -12.14 -0.28 -13.27
C THR A 23 -10.79 0.29 -13.67
N GLU A 24 -10.69 1.60 -13.90
CA GLU A 24 -9.44 2.27 -14.27
C GLU A 24 -8.34 2.10 -13.21
N VAL A 25 -8.69 2.25 -11.93
CA VAL A 25 -7.76 2.08 -10.80
C VAL A 25 -7.28 0.63 -10.71
N LEU A 26 -8.21 -0.33 -10.74
CA LEU A 26 -7.85 -1.76 -10.72
C LEU A 26 -6.98 -2.12 -11.92
N CYS A 27 -7.31 -1.61 -13.10
CA CYS A 27 -6.54 -1.87 -14.31
C CYS A 27 -5.13 -1.30 -14.23
N SER A 28 -4.99 -0.09 -13.73
CA SER A 28 -3.70 0.56 -13.57
C SER A 28 -2.83 -0.16 -12.54
N PHE A 29 -3.40 -0.56 -11.39
CA PHE A 29 -2.63 -1.11 -10.29
C PHE A 29 -2.31 -2.59 -10.44
N PHE A 30 -3.21 -3.38 -11.01
CA PHE A 30 -3.10 -4.83 -11.06
C PHE A 30 -3.05 -5.41 -12.49
N GLY A 31 -3.05 -4.58 -13.55
CA GLY A 31 -3.03 -5.04 -14.97
C GLY A 31 -4.40 -5.06 -15.65
N THR A 32 -4.55 -5.53 -16.88
CA THR A 32 -5.88 -5.54 -17.56
C THR A 32 -6.64 -6.85 -17.41
N THR A 33 -6.03 -7.85 -16.77
CA THR A 33 -6.37 -9.25 -17.00
C THR A 33 -6.81 -9.95 -15.71
N HIS A 34 -7.14 -9.20 -14.64
CA HIS A 34 -7.76 -9.83 -13.47
C HIS A 34 -9.14 -10.35 -13.85
N GLN A 35 -9.29 -11.66 -13.74
CA GLN A 35 -10.55 -12.34 -14.01
C GLN A 35 -11.60 -12.09 -12.90
N LYS A 36 -11.27 -11.27 -11.90
CA LYS A 36 -12.11 -11.04 -10.72
C LYS A 36 -12.93 -9.75 -10.88
N PRO A 37 -14.23 -9.77 -10.53
CA PRO A 37 -15.08 -8.58 -10.64
C PRO A 37 -14.66 -7.52 -9.60
N ALA A 38 -14.92 -6.24 -9.86
CA ALA A 38 -14.56 -5.12 -8.96
C ALA A 38 -15.01 -5.32 -7.49
N ARG A 39 -16.16 -5.97 -7.25
CA ARG A 39 -16.65 -6.32 -5.91
C ARG A 39 -15.69 -7.20 -5.10
N TYR A 40 -14.80 -7.96 -5.76
CA TYR A 40 -13.75 -8.74 -5.12
C TYR A 40 -12.72 -7.83 -4.42
N PHE A 41 -12.52 -6.63 -4.95
CA PHE A 41 -11.60 -5.62 -4.43
C PHE A 41 -12.32 -4.53 -3.62
N SER A 42 -13.54 -4.78 -3.14
CA SER A 42 -14.39 -3.76 -2.49
C SER A 42 -13.70 -3.06 -1.31
N GLU A 43 -12.99 -3.81 -0.47
CA GLU A 43 -12.24 -3.27 0.67
C GLU A 43 -11.10 -2.35 0.21
N PHE A 44 -10.37 -2.75 -0.83
CA PHE A 44 -9.31 -1.92 -1.42
C PHE A 44 -9.89 -0.65 -2.07
N ILE A 45 -11.01 -0.76 -2.78
CA ILE A 45 -11.69 0.39 -3.38
C ILE A 45 -12.16 1.38 -2.31
N ALA A 46 -12.69 0.87 -1.19
CA ALA A 46 -13.07 1.69 -0.04
C ALA A 46 -11.83 2.40 0.55
N TYR A 47 -10.74 1.67 0.76
CA TYR A 47 -9.46 2.25 1.20
C TYR A 47 -8.99 3.36 0.24
N TYR A 48 -8.98 3.10 -1.06
CA TYR A 48 -8.56 4.05 -2.09
C TYR A 48 -9.49 5.29 -2.17
N ALA A 49 -10.77 5.16 -1.84
CA ALA A 49 -11.70 6.29 -1.77
C ALA A 49 -11.56 7.13 -0.48
N GLU A 50 -11.01 6.55 0.59
CA GLU A 50 -10.84 7.19 1.90
C GLU A 50 -9.50 7.90 2.03
N GLU A 51 -8.42 7.31 1.52
CA GLU A 51 -7.06 7.73 1.86
C GLU A 51 -6.72 9.19 1.52
N PRO A 52 -7.11 9.76 0.36
CA PRO A 52 -6.79 11.16 0.08
C PRO A 52 -7.65 12.12 0.91
N LYS A 53 -8.81 11.68 1.42
CA LYS A 53 -9.64 12.47 2.34
C LYS A 53 -8.96 12.62 3.70
N LYS A 54 -8.28 11.58 4.19
CA LYS A 54 -7.53 11.65 5.46
C LYS A 54 -6.41 12.68 5.39
N LEU A 55 -5.73 12.77 4.25
CA LEU A 55 -4.73 13.82 4.02
C LEU A 55 -5.37 15.20 4.01
N GLN A 56 -6.57 15.39 3.45
CA GLN A 56 -7.27 16.67 3.50
C GLN A 56 -7.61 17.10 4.93
N THR A 57 -7.98 16.16 5.81
CA THR A 57 -8.41 16.46 7.18
C THR A 57 -7.26 16.54 8.20
N GLY A 58 -6.12 15.89 7.94
CA GLY A 58 -4.96 15.88 8.84
C GLY A 58 -3.99 17.05 8.65
N LEU A 59 -4.01 17.71 7.49
CA LEU A 59 -3.09 18.80 7.18
C LEU A 59 -3.49 20.10 7.89
N THR A 60 -2.78 20.44 8.97
CA THR A 60 -2.89 21.73 9.66
C THR A 60 -2.04 22.85 9.04
N ARG A 61 -1.45 22.65 7.85
CA ARG A 61 -0.57 23.65 7.22
C ARG A 61 -0.93 23.98 5.77
N SER A 62 -1.01 25.28 5.54
CA SER A 62 -1.46 26.04 4.36
C SER A 62 -0.82 25.74 3.00
N ASP A 63 0.11 24.81 2.89
CA ASP A 63 0.97 24.68 1.70
C ASP A 63 0.50 23.61 0.72
N TRP A 64 -0.63 22.97 1.01
CA TRP A 64 -1.12 21.84 0.24
C TRP A 64 -2.62 21.96 -0.04
N PRO A 65 -3.00 22.52 -1.19
CA PRO A 65 -4.33 22.28 -1.71
C PRO A 65 -4.32 20.88 -2.32
N ILE A 66 -4.80 19.83 -1.63
CA ILE A 66 -5.37 18.71 -2.41
C ILE A 66 -6.59 19.34 -3.06
N PRO A 67 -6.65 19.44 -4.40
CA PRO A 67 -7.95 19.67 -5.03
C PRO A 67 -8.89 18.59 -4.50
N SER A 68 -10.17 18.92 -4.31
CA SER A 68 -11.18 17.89 -4.04
C SER A 68 -10.94 16.68 -4.94
N LEU A 69 -11.05 15.44 -4.41
CA LEU A 69 -10.92 14.21 -5.19
C LEU A 69 -11.86 14.30 -6.38
N ASN A 70 -11.31 14.72 -7.51
CA ASN A 70 -11.98 14.87 -8.77
C ASN A 70 -11.29 13.94 -9.75
N GLU A 71 -11.87 13.78 -10.94
CA GLU A 71 -11.32 12.91 -11.97
C GLU A 71 -9.84 13.21 -12.26
N LYS A 72 -9.43 14.48 -12.16
CA LYS A 72 -8.04 14.89 -12.37
C LYS A 72 -7.12 14.29 -11.30
N THR A 73 -7.51 14.31 -10.03
CA THR A 73 -6.69 13.77 -8.93
C THR A 73 -6.46 12.27 -9.09
N HIS A 74 -7.49 11.51 -9.49
CA HIS A 74 -7.32 10.08 -9.78
C HIS A 74 -6.36 9.84 -10.95
N ARG A 75 -6.53 10.56 -12.07
CA ARG A 75 -5.63 10.44 -13.22
C ARG A 75 -4.19 10.84 -12.88
N ASP A 76 -4.00 11.85 -12.05
CA ASP A 76 -2.68 12.27 -11.57
C ASP A 76 -2.04 11.14 -10.75
N ILE A 77 -2.76 10.52 -9.80
CA ILE A 77 -2.28 9.35 -9.04
C ILE A 77 -1.89 8.21 -9.99
N LEU A 78 -2.76 7.84 -10.92
CA LEU A 78 -2.47 6.74 -11.86
C LEU A 78 -1.29 7.05 -12.78
N GLY A 79 -1.19 8.29 -13.26
CA GLY A 79 -0.08 8.75 -14.11
C GLY A 79 1.25 8.74 -13.36
N ILE A 80 1.26 9.15 -12.10
CA ILE A 80 2.42 9.12 -11.20
C ILE A 80 2.80 7.68 -10.89
N THR A 81 1.85 6.81 -10.56
CA THR A 81 2.09 5.38 -10.34
C THR A 81 2.76 4.72 -11.55
N LYS A 82 2.34 5.08 -12.77
CA LYS A 82 2.98 4.58 -14.00
C LYS A 82 4.45 5.02 -14.09
N ILE A 83 4.75 6.30 -13.86
CA ILE A 83 6.14 6.81 -13.87
C ILE A 83 6.98 6.10 -12.80
N LEU A 84 6.43 5.94 -11.60
CA LEU A 84 7.09 5.23 -10.50
C LEU A 84 7.41 3.79 -10.89
N ARG A 85 6.45 3.08 -11.48
CA ARG A 85 6.62 1.69 -11.93
C ARG A 85 7.71 1.56 -12.99
N ASP A 86 7.78 2.50 -13.92
CA ASP A 86 8.78 2.47 -15.00
C ASP A 86 10.20 2.89 -14.53
N ASN A 87 10.34 3.44 -13.32
CA ASN A 87 11.59 4.05 -12.82
C ASN A 87 11.89 3.70 -11.35
N ARG A 88 11.56 2.49 -10.90
CA ARG A 88 11.64 2.12 -9.47
C ARG A 88 13.07 2.10 -8.91
N ASP A 89 14.05 1.90 -9.78
CA ASP A 89 15.48 1.88 -9.49
C ASP A 89 16.07 3.31 -9.37
N GLN A 90 15.37 4.31 -9.92
CA GLN A 90 15.78 5.70 -9.88
C GLN A 90 15.52 6.34 -8.51
N LYS A 91 16.33 7.34 -8.17
CA LYS A 91 16.16 8.13 -6.95
C LYS A 91 14.87 8.93 -6.99
N ARG A 92 14.26 9.16 -5.81
CA ARG A 92 13.06 10.01 -5.65
C ARG A 92 13.21 11.36 -6.35
N SER A 93 14.34 12.03 -6.18
CA SER A 93 14.67 13.31 -6.83
C SER A 93 14.54 13.26 -8.36
N ILE A 94 15.09 12.22 -9.00
CA ILE A 94 15.02 12.02 -10.46
C ILE A 94 13.58 11.80 -10.90
N VAL A 95 12.85 10.92 -10.20
CA VAL A 95 11.44 10.62 -10.49
C VAL A 95 10.57 11.89 -10.38
N ARG A 96 10.81 12.71 -9.35
CA ARG A 96 10.13 14.00 -9.18
C ARG A 96 10.42 14.96 -10.32
N ASP A 97 11.67 15.03 -10.79
CA ASP A 97 12.03 15.87 -11.95
C ASP A 97 11.31 15.41 -13.24
N MET A 98 11.15 14.10 -13.45
CA MET A 98 10.36 13.57 -14.57
C MET A 98 8.88 13.99 -14.49
N MET A 99 8.34 14.16 -13.28
CA MET A 99 6.97 14.61 -13.06
C MET A 99 6.79 16.11 -13.26
N LYS A 100 7.80 16.93 -12.93
CA LYS A 100 7.79 18.39 -13.19
C LYS A 100 7.49 18.68 -14.67
N HIS A 101 8.06 17.90 -15.58
CA HIS A 101 7.84 18.08 -17.02
C HIS A 101 6.40 17.77 -17.49
N ARG A 102 5.62 17.05 -16.69
CA ARG A 102 4.24 16.65 -17.02
C ARG A 102 3.17 17.53 -16.36
N GLN A 103 3.52 18.26 -15.31
CA GLN A 103 2.59 19.13 -14.58
C GLN A 103 2.88 20.60 -14.85
N LYS A 104 1.82 21.38 -15.09
CA LYS A 104 1.98 22.77 -15.54
C LYS A 104 2.65 23.69 -14.51
N HIS A 105 2.47 23.49 -13.20
CA HIS A 105 3.13 24.29 -12.15
C HIS A 105 3.14 23.59 -10.78
N PRO A 106 3.95 22.54 -10.56
CA PRO A 106 4.03 21.97 -9.24
C PRO A 106 5.06 22.69 -8.35
N ASN A 107 4.65 23.09 -7.16
CA ASN A 107 5.59 23.22 -6.04
C ASN A 107 6.25 21.84 -5.81
N GLU A 108 7.55 21.77 -5.54
CA GLU A 108 8.27 20.50 -5.35
C GLU A 108 7.64 19.67 -4.22
N ARG A 109 7.32 20.32 -3.10
CA ARG A 109 6.58 19.71 -1.99
C ARG A 109 5.22 19.17 -2.44
N SER A 110 4.59 19.82 -3.42
CA SER A 110 3.34 19.35 -4.02
C SER A 110 3.50 18.04 -4.82
N LEU A 111 4.64 17.84 -5.49
CA LEU A 111 4.94 16.56 -6.13
C LEU A 111 5.28 15.49 -5.12
N ASP A 112 5.99 15.86 -4.07
CA ASP A 112 6.43 14.93 -3.05
C ASP A 112 5.26 14.24 -2.34
N HIS A 113 4.26 14.98 -1.86
CA HIS A 113 3.12 14.28 -1.25
C HIS A 113 2.24 13.56 -2.28
N LEU A 114 2.26 13.95 -3.56
CA LEU A 114 1.56 13.21 -4.62
C LEU A 114 2.28 11.88 -4.89
N CYS A 115 3.61 11.87 -4.85
CA CYS A 115 4.42 10.66 -4.91
C CYS A 115 4.14 9.75 -3.72
N ASP A 116 4.19 10.29 -2.49
CA ASP A 116 3.91 9.54 -1.28
C ASP A 116 2.49 8.94 -1.32
N LEU A 117 1.49 9.73 -1.76
CA LEU A 117 0.12 9.26 -1.92
C LEU A 117 0.02 8.17 -2.98
N ALA A 118 0.64 8.34 -4.15
CA ALA A 118 0.63 7.34 -5.20
C ALA A 118 1.26 6.02 -4.76
N VAL A 119 2.41 6.08 -4.07
CA VAL A 119 3.08 4.89 -3.49
C VAL A 119 2.18 4.23 -2.44
N ARG A 120 1.60 5.02 -1.52
CA ARG A 120 0.71 4.50 -0.47
C ARG A 120 -0.52 3.83 -1.05
N MET A 121 -1.11 4.40 -2.09
CA MET A 121 -2.27 3.82 -2.76
C MET A 121 -1.93 2.56 -3.54
N TRP A 122 -0.81 2.58 -4.26
CA TRP A 122 -0.39 1.47 -5.11
C TRP A 122 0.08 0.26 -4.31
N LEU A 123 0.82 0.47 -3.22
CA LEU A 123 1.50 -0.57 -2.46
C LEU A 123 0.92 -0.80 -1.06
N MET A 124 -0.05 0.02 -0.62
CA MET A 124 -0.64 -0.02 0.73
C MET A 124 0.43 -0.01 1.84
N ILE A 125 1.50 0.76 1.65
CA ILE A 125 2.55 0.99 2.65
C ILE A 125 2.46 2.42 3.18
N ASN A 126 2.76 2.62 4.46
CA ASN A 126 2.67 3.92 5.10
C ASN A 126 3.89 4.81 4.78
N VAL A 127 3.99 5.25 3.52
CA VAL A 127 4.96 6.25 3.07
C VAL A 127 4.34 7.62 3.26
N LEU A 128 4.96 8.41 4.12
CA LEU A 128 4.54 9.76 4.45
C LEU A 128 5.74 10.54 4.99
N ASP A 129 5.86 11.79 4.60
CA ASP A 129 6.76 12.75 5.25
C ASP A 129 6.49 12.84 6.76
N ALA A 130 7.56 12.94 7.56
CA ALA A 130 7.46 13.11 9.00
C ALA A 130 6.72 14.39 9.40
N GLU A 131 6.72 15.41 8.54
CA GLU A 131 6.04 16.69 8.78
C GLU A 131 4.52 16.65 8.57
N VAL A 132 3.99 15.59 7.97
CA VAL A 132 2.54 15.46 7.73
C VAL A 132 1.90 14.69 8.87
N ASP A 133 0.99 15.34 9.58
CA ASP A 133 0.16 14.68 10.57
C ASP A 133 -1.10 14.10 9.94
N LEU A 134 -1.25 12.79 10.04
CA LEU A 134 -2.49 12.09 9.73
C LEU A 134 -3.21 11.74 11.02
N VAL A 135 -4.51 12.03 11.05
CA VAL A 135 -5.43 11.53 12.08
C VAL A 135 -5.52 10.01 11.92
N ASP A 136 -5.37 9.28 13.02
CA ASP A 136 -5.53 7.81 13.13
C ASP A 136 -4.52 6.94 12.36
N ASP A 137 -3.24 7.34 12.34
CA ASP A 137 -2.18 6.51 11.78
C ASP A 137 -1.47 5.67 12.85
N GLU A 138 -1.96 4.45 13.08
CA GLU A 138 -1.37 3.49 14.01
C GLU A 138 -0.10 2.82 13.45
N ALA A 139 0.19 2.99 12.16
CA ALA A 139 1.35 2.41 11.50
C ALA A 139 2.57 3.34 11.60
N PRO A 140 3.80 2.85 11.85
CA PRO A 140 4.98 3.70 11.76
C PRO A 140 5.13 4.26 10.36
N ARG A 141 5.20 5.58 10.27
CA ARG A 141 5.49 6.33 9.05
C ARG A 141 6.89 5.99 8.55
N LYS A 142 7.04 5.88 7.24
CA LYS A 142 8.31 5.59 6.59
C LYS A 142 8.63 6.69 5.58
N PRO A 143 9.49 7.66 5.94
CA PRO A 143 9.86 8.72 5.01
C PRO A 143 10.67 8.12 3.86
N TRP A 144 10.26 8.42 2.63
CA TRP A 144 11.00 8.07 1.43
C TRP A 144 11.99 9.18 1.09
N ARG A 145 13.29 8.91 1.25
CA ARG A 145 14.33 9.95 1.15
C ARG A 145 14.65 10.33 -0.29
N GLU A 146 15.17 11.54 -0.47
CA GLU A 146 15.54 12.11 -1.77
C GLU A 146 16.55 11.29 -2.58
N ASP A 147 17.48 10.65 -1.88
CA ASP A 147 18.57 9.85 -2.43
C ASP A 147 18.23 8.35 -2.53
N GLN A 148 17.03 7.96 -2.10
CA GLN A 148 16.57 6.58 -2.05
C GLN A 148 15.68 6.25 -3.26
N SER A 149 15.92 5.11 -3.89
CA SER A 149 15.02 4.56 -4.91
C SER A 149 13.82 3.87 -4.27
N LEU A 150 12.73 3.70 -5.05
CA LEU A 150 11.55 3.00 -4.56
C LEU A 150 11.87 1.53 -4.23
N ASP A 151 12.71 0.88 -5.03
CA ASP A 151 13.17 -0.49 -4.76
C ASP A 151 13.93 -0.60 -3.44
N ASN A 152 14.81 0.36 -3.15
CA ASN A 152 15.55 0.37 -1.88
C ASN A 152 14.63 0.68 -0.69
N LEU A 153 13.61 1.50 -0.88
CA LEU A 153 12.57 1.71 0.13
C LEU A 153 11.82 0.41 0.41
N ILE A 154 11.30 -0.27 -0.61
CA ILE A 154 10.55 -1.53 -0.48
C ILE A 154 11.42 -2.59 0.21
N LYS A 155 12.66 -2.79 -0.23
CA LYS A 155 13.61 -3.73 0.41
C LYS A 155 13.83 -3.42 1.90
N SER A 156 13.82 -2.15 2.29
CA SER A 156 13.97 -1.76 3.70
C SER A 156 12.72 -2.03 4.56
N LEU A 157 11.55 -2.16 3.93
CA LEU A 157 10.28 -2.44 4.59
C LEU A 157 10.01 -3.94 4.74
N PHE A 158 10.52 -4.74 3.82
CA PHE A 158 10.34 -6.19 3.78
C PHE A 158 11.70 -6.88 3.86
N PRO A 159 12.33 -6.93 5.05
CA PRO A 159 13.61 -7.59 5.21
C PRO A 159 13.46 -9.09 4.94
N GLN A 160 14.28 -9.62 4.04
CA GLN A 160 14.35 -11.04 3.79
C GLN A 160 14.89 -11.78 5.01
N SER A 161 14.34 -12.96 5.26
CA SER A 161 14.86 -13.85 6.29
C SER A 161 16.30 -14.24 5.93
N LYS A 162 17.21 -14.19 6.91
CA LYS A 162 18.55 -14.77 6.75
C LYS A 162 18.55 -16.29 6.92
N ILE A 163 17.42 -16.85 7.29
CA ILE A 163 17.21 -18.28 7.50
C ILE A 163 16.61 -18.81 6.20
N ASP A 164 17.42 -19.57 5.47
CA ASP A 164 16.99 -20.37 4.33
C ASP A 164 16.29 -21.61 4.89
N LEU A 165 14.96 -21.64 4.85
CA LEU A 165 14.17 -22.76 5.33
C LEU A 165 13.95 -23.73 4.17
N ASP A 166 14.23 -25.02 4.37
CA ASP A 166 13.86 -26.04 3.38
C ASP A 166 12.33 -26.03 3.15
N LEU A 167 11.84 -26.50 2.00
CA LEU A 167 10.42 -26.57 1.64
C LEU A 167 9.57 -27.34 2.68
N LYS A 168 10.19 -28.23 3.46
CA LYS A 168 9.54 -28.92 4.58
C LYS A 168 9.46 -28.06 5.85
N GLU A 169 10.46 -27.22 6.09
CA GLU A 169 10.56 -26.33 7.25
C GLU A 169 9.79 -25.02 7.05
N SER A 170 9.53 -24.62 5.81
CA SER A 170 8.68 -23.47 5.47
C SER A 170 7.19 -23.71 5.73
N ARG A 171 6.79 -24.98 5.90
CA ARG A 171 5.41 -25.33 6.25
C ARG A 171 5.16 -25.07 7.72
N LEU A 172 4.32 -24.07 7.99
CA LEU A 172 3.80 -23.82 9.33
C LEU A 172 3.05 -25.07 9.85
N ASP A 173 3.25 -25.38 11.12
CA ASP A 173 2.54 -26.47 11.80
C ASP A 173 1.02 -26.25 11.71
N PRO A 174 0.19 -27.29 11.53
CA PRO A 174 -1.27 -27.16 11.47
C PRO A 174 -1.89 -26.47 12.71
N HIS A 175 -1.22 -26.51 13.86
CA HIS A 175 -1.64 -25.81 15.08
C HIS A 175 -1.24 -24.34 15.08
N PHE A 176 -0.47 -23.86 14.10
CA PHE A 176 -0.18 -22.45 13.89
C PHE A 176 -1.40 -21.72 13.30
N THR A 177 -2.44 -21.59 14.12
CA THR A 177 -3.70 -20.93 13.76
C THR A 177 -3.84 -19.62 14.52
N ALA A 178 -4.59 -18.67 13.97
CA ALA A 178 -4.95 -17.42 14.65
C ALA A 178 -5.52 -17.68 16.06
N THR A 179 -6.40 -18.68 16.18
CA THR A 179 -7.00 -19.08 17.46
C THR A 179 -5.96 -19.56 18.47
N ASN A 180 -4.96 -20.33 18.04
CA ASN A 180 -3.90 -20.81 18.95
C ASN A 180 -2.89 -19.72 19.29
N LEU A 181 -2.59 -18.82 18.35
CA LEU A 181 -1.80 -17.62 18.62
C LEU A 181 -2.44 -16.76 19.72
N GLU A 182 -3.76 -16.61 19.70
CA GLU A 182 -4.47 -15.88 20.76
C GLU A 182 -4.57 -16.69 22.06
N LYS A 183 -5.05 -17.93 22.02
CA LYS A 183 -5.37 -18.71 23.23
C LYS A 183 -4.14 -19.29 23.93
N ILE A 184 -3.15 -19.76 23.17
CA ILE A 184 -1.97 -20.46 23.71
C ILE A 184 -0.83 -19.47 23.90
N CYS A 185 -0.52 -18.68 22.87
CA CYS A 185 0.58 -17.72 22.93
C CYS A 185 0.20 -16.41 23.64
N GLY A 186 -1.10 -16.16 23.86
CA GLY A 186 -1.60 -14.94 24.48
C GLY A 186 -1.36 -13.70 23.63
N LEU A 187 -1.28 -13.87 22.31
CA LEU A 187 -1.16 -12.75 21.37
C LEU A 187 -2.52 -12.09 21.17
N ARG A 188 -2.49 -10.80 20.83
CA ARG A 188 -3.64 -10.04 20.37
C ARG A 188 -3.45 -9.76 18.88
N LEU A 189 -4.41 -10.18 18.07
CA LEU A 189 -4.39 -9.90 16.65
C LEU A 189 -5.01 -8.52 16.41
N GLU A 190 -4.29 -7.65 15.70
CA GLU A 190 -4.79 -6.34 15.29
C GLU A 190 -4.75 -6.23 13.76
N TRP A 191 -5.76 -5.62 13.18
CA TRP A 191 -5.78 -5.38 11.74
C TRP A 191 -4.90 -4.19 11.40
N THR A 192 -4.14 -4.28 10.29
CA THR A 192 -3.37 -3.16 9.78
C THR A 192 -3.70 -2.91 8.31
N ARG A 193 -3.78 -1.63 7.94
CA ARG A 193 -3.89 -1.19 6.54
C ARG A 193 -2.55 -1.01 5.86
N CYS A 194 -1.45 -1.11 6.62
CA CYS A 194 -0.09 -0.99 6.11
C CYS A 194 0.48 -2.40 5.89
N LEU A 195 0.72 -2.77 4.64
CA LEU A 195 1.27 -4.07 4.26
C LEU A 195 2.64 -4.34 4.91
N ALA A 196 3.47 -3.31 5.06
CA ALA A 196 4.77 -3.41 5.72
C ALA A 196 4.70 -3.78 7.22
N ASN A 197 3.53 -3.66 7.85
CA ASN A 197 3.30 -4.13 9.22
C ASN A 197 2.72 -5.54 9.28
N HIS A 198 2.42 -6.17 8.15
CA HIS A 198 1.89 -7.52 8.16
C HIS A 198 2.84 -8.48 8.88
N LEU A 199 2.30 -9.25 9.83
CA LEU A 199 3.00 -10.18 10.70
C LEU A 199 4.09 -9.54 11.58
N ARG A 200 4.10 -8.21 11.72
CA ARG A 200 4.94 -7.55 12.70
C ARG A 200 4.47 -7.95 14.10
N LEU A 201 5.41 -8.34 14.95
CA LEU A 201 5.14 -8.76 16.32
C LEU A 201 5.76 -7.76 17.31
N ASP A 202 4.91 -7.08 18.08
CA ASP A 202 5.35 -6.39 19.30
C ASP A 202 5.31 -7.39 20.46
N ARG A 203 6.48 -7.93 20.81
CA ARG A 203 6.62 -8.90 21.91
C ARG A 203 6.28 -8.33 23.28
N ARG A 204 6.44 -7.01 23.49
CA ARG A 204 6.14 -6.37 24.77
C ARG A 204 4.63 -6.23 24.96
N LYS A 205 3.94 -5.80 23.92
CA LYS A 205 2.47 -5.66 23.93
C LYS A 205 1.73 -6.96 23.57
N LYS A 206 2.46 -7.99 23.15
CA LYS A 206 1.95 -9.24 22.58
C LYS A 206 0.96 -8.98 21.43
N VAL A 207 1.25 -8.01 20.56
CA VAL A 207 0.40 -7.67 19.42
C VAL A 207 1.02 -8.20 18.14
N LEU A 208 0.22 -8.90 17.34
CA LEU A 208 0.57 -9.32 15.98
C LEU A 208 -0.35 -8.60 15.00
N TRP A 209 0.21 -7.84 14.06
CA TRP A 209 -0.57 -7.14 13.06
C TRP A 209 -0.87 -8.02 11.83
N VAL A 210 -2.10 -8.01 11.36
CA VAL A 210 -2.57 -8.80 10.22
C VAL A 210 -3.14 -7.88 9.15
N PHE A 211 -2.69 -8.02 7.91
CA PHE A 211 -3.14 -7.22 6.78
C PHE A 211 -4.34 -7.93 6.12
N PRO A 212 -5.55 -7.34 6.10
CA PRO A 212 -6.76 -8.05 5.71
C PRO A 212 -7.02 -8.07 4.20
N TYR A 213 -6.35 -7.23 3.41
CA TYR A 213 -6.68 -7.02 1.99
C TYR A 213 -6.13 -8.13 1.09
N LYS A 214 -6.67 -9.35 1.23
CA LYS A 214 -6.25 -10.51 0.42
C LYS A 214 -6.42 -10.28 -1.08
N ALA A 215 -7.53 -9.66 -1.49
CA ALA A 215 -7.80 -9.36 -2.89
C ALA A 215 -6.73 -8.45 -3.49
N PHE A 216 -6.27 -7.45 -2.73
CA PHE A 216 -5.16 -6.57 -3.13
C PHE A 216 -3.87 -7.35 -3.37
N LEU A 217 -3.50 -8.25 -2.46
CA LEU A 217 -2.32 -9.10 -2.64
C LEU A 217 -2.45 -9.99 -3.87
N GLN A 218 -3.59 -10.66 -4.04
CA GLN A 218 -3.84 -11.50 -5.20
C GLN A 218 -3.76 -10.70 -6.51
N GLY A 219 -4.26 -9.46 -6.54
CA GLY A 219 -4.16 -8.59 -7.71
C GLY A 219 -2.71 -8.34 -8.12
N HIS A 220 -1.81 -8.09 -7.18
CA HIS A 220 -0.37 -7.96 -7.45
C HIS A 220 0.27 -9.28 -7.89
N LEU A 221 -0.12 -10.41 -7.30
CA LEU A 221 0.35 -11.75 -7.72
C LEU A 221 -0.02 -12.05 -9.17
N ASP A 222 -1.28 -11.79 -9.52
CA ASP A 222 -1.81 -12.03 -10.86
C ASP A 222 -1.12 -11.12 -11.89
N TYR A 223 -0.86 -9.85 -11.51
CA TYR A 223 -0.15 -8.89 -12.36
C TYR A 223 1.29 -9.32 -12.67
N GLU A 224 2.07 -9.72 -11.67
CA GLU A 224 3.46 -10.16 -11.90
C GLU A 224 3.50 -11.42 -12.78
N SER A 225 2.58 -12.36 -12.58
CA SER A 225 2.47 -13.56 -13.41
C SER A 225 2.23 -13.20 -14.89
N GLU A 226 1.38 -12.20 -15.14
CA GLU A 226 1.13 -11.66 -16.49
C GLU A 226 2.35 -10.94 -17.07
N GLU A 227 3.00 -10.07 -16.29
CA GLU A 227 4.19 -9.34 -16.73
C GLU A 227 5.34 -10.29 -17.07
N LEU A 228 5.56 -11.34 -16.27
CA LEU A 228 6.52 -12.42 -16.53
C LEU A 228 6.16 -13.26 -17.75
N SER A 229 4.87 -13.49 -18.01
CA SER A 229 4.43 -14.17 -19.23
C SER A 229 4.64 -13.31 -20.48
N ASN A 230 4.58 -11.98 -20.33
CA ASN A 230 4.71 -11.01 -21.42
C ASN A 230 6.16 -10.53 -21.64
N THR A 231 7.02 -10.66 -20.64
CA THR A 231 8.44 -10.30 -20.69
C THR A 231 9.27 -11.44 -20.10
N PHE A 232 10.12 -12.07 -20.92
CA PHE A 232 10.96 -13.21 -20.52
C PHE A 232 12.00 -12.89 -19.41
N THR A 233 11.97 -11.68 -18.82
CA THR A 233 12.92 -11.25 -17.79
C THR A 233 12.31 -10.11 -16.95
N SER A 234 11.68 -10.40 -15.80
CA SER A 234 11.52 -9.44 -14.69
C SER A 234 10.94 -10.10 -13.43
N ARG A 235 11.80 -10.76 -12.64
CA ARG A 235 11.52 -11.03 -11.21
C ARG A 235 11.78 -9.74 -10.43
N SER A 236 10.83 -9.22 -9.63
CA SER A 236 11.24 -8.24 -8.61
C SER A 236 10.33 -7.94 -7.41
N LEU A 237 9.01 -8.17 -7.35
CA LEU A 237 8.26 -7.77 -6.14
C LEU A 237 8.00 -8.94 -5.19
N LEU A 238 7.74 -10.15 -5.71
CA LEU A 238 7.38 -11.27 -4.85
C LEU A 238 8.55 -12.10 -4.33
N THR A 239 9.68 -12.12 -5.04
CA THR A 239 10.91 -12.78 -4.56
C THR A 239 11.41 -12.11 -3.27
N SER A 240 11.11 -10.83 -3.04
CA SER A 240 11.44 -10.14 -1.77
C SER A 240 10.37 -10.30 -0.68
N LEU A 241 9.16 -10.79 -1.02
CA LEU A 241 8.04 -10.96 -0.10
C LEU A 241 7.81 -12.43 0.29
N TYR A 242 8.34 -13.38 -0.48
CA TYR A 242 8.10 -14.81 -0.32
C TYR A 242 9.37 -15.70 -0.34
N ASP A 243 10.56 -15.16 -0.61
CA ASP A 243 11.87 -15.80 -0.31
C ASP A 243 12.56 -15.05 0.85
#